data_AF-A0A5B0EEN7-F1
#
_entry.id   AF-A0A5B0EEN7-F1
#
_cell.length_a   1.000
_cell.length_b   1.000
_cell.length_c   1.000
_cell.angle_alpha   90.00
_cell.angle_beta   90.00
_cell.angle_gamma   90.00
#
_symmetry.space_group_name_H-M   'P 1'
#
loop_
_entity.id
_entity.type
_entity.pdbx_description
1 polymer ?
#
loop_
_entity_poly.entity_id
_entity_poly.type
_entity_poly.pdbx_seq_one_letter_code
_entity_poly.pdbx_strand_id
1 'polypeptide(L)'
;MKRVLEGVAYLPTEMLVAPDALGKAFAGLAGPANFSITFPALPEDAETEGFFLEPPYATPRWAEMESLEQGWGYMGFEKTQDLPRPLESVVVAVTLCIDSEAPTDVPLASFAASFGRSFDAWYATTVEWLELWSGQILTKRFSTADRTTGKLWPVDSAEIEKSGWGLPLHVSFSSRKCAVNAKAMHSAFEHASNMEHPPAEWLLYLSAIRSHDPRQAIIEAETAAEVGMAHAIDDRFPALSEDAREKIIMKANGAVGLAELLGAIDGSAVPAVSLGRVKGQLAGPRNLAVHSGAAPSQAEVSQAREVAKSLLDAYSPLPGP
;
A
#
# COMPACT_ATOMS: atom_id res chain seq x y z
N MET A 1 22.84 -3.09 -27.36
CA MET A 1 23.60 -3.61 -26.21
C MET A 1 22.72 -3.34 -24.99
N LYS A 2 22.45 -4.34 -24.15
CA LYS A 2 21.64 -4.14 -22.94
C LYS A 2 22.37 -3.21 -21.98
N ARG A 3 21.63 -2.30 -21.35
CA ARG A 3 22.16 -1.38 -20.34
C ARG A 3 21.73 -1.90 -18.97
N VAL A 4 22.70 -2.32 -18.16
CA VAL A 4 22.47 -2.68 -16.75
C VAL A 4 22.77 -1.45 -15.90
N LEU A 5 21.79 -1.04 -15.10
CA LEU A 5 21.90 0.11 -14.20
C LEU A 5 21.71 -0.35 -12.76
N GLU A 6 22.37 0.37 -11.86
CA GLU A 6 22.15 0.29 -10.42
C GLU A 6 21.64 1.63 -9.91
N GLY A 7 21.00 1.62 -8.75
CA GLY A 7 20.55 2.85 -8.14
C GLY A 7 20.00 2.73 -6.73
N VAL A 8 19.57 3.88 -6.19
CA VAL A 8 18.77 3.97 -4.96
C VAL A 8 17.44 4.60 -5.28
N ALA A 9 16.37 4.05 -4.72
CA ALA A 9 15.09 4.70 -4.59
C ALA A 9 14.82 5.03 -3.11
N TYR A 10 14.47 6.29 -2.84
CA TYR A 10 13.95 6.74 -1.57
C TYR A 10 12.43 6.63 -1.60
N LEU A 11 11.88 6.03 -0.56
CA LEU A 11 10.46 5.86 -0.39
C LEU A 11 9.84 7.20 0.09
N PRO A 12 8.67 7.59 -0.44
CA PRO A 12 8.00 8.84 -0.07
C PRO A 12 7.54 8.84 1.40
N THR A 13 7.22 7.65 1.92
CA THR A 13 6.88 7.42 3.32
C THR A 13 7.67 6.23 3.82
N GLU A 14 8.14 6.34 5.06
CA GLU A 14 8.75 5.26 5.84
C GLU A 14 7.85 4.01 5.83
N MET A 15 8.42 2.87 5.44
CA MET A 15 7.72 1.59 5.42
C MET A 15 8.17 0.73 6.59
N LEU A 16 7.23 0.21 7.37
CA LEU A 16 7.52 -0.75 8.43
C LEU A 16 7.60 -2.15 7.82
N VAL A 17 8.76 -2.78 7.91
CA VAL A 17 9.11 -4.03 7.24
C VAL A 17 9.54 -5.07 8.27
N ALA A 18 9.07 -6.30 8.09
CA ALA A 18 9.39 -7.39 8.99
C ALA A 18 10.79 -7.94 8.70
N PRO A 19 11.48 -8.56 9.68
CA PRO A 19 12.84 -9.05 9.51
C PRO A 19 13.02 -10.01 8.32
N ASP A 20 11.99 -10.78 7.97
CA ASP A 20 12.06 -11.75 6.89
C ASP A 20 12.09 -11.12 5.49
N ALA A 21 11.80 -9.82 5.34
CA ALA A 21 11.89 -9.09 4.07
C ALA A 21 13.21 -8.31 3.92
N LEU A 22 13.95 -8.08 5.00
CA LEU A 22 15.22 -7.36 4.98
C LEU A 22 16.32 -8.18 4.29
N GLY A 23 17.23 -7.51 3.60
CA GLY A 23 18.29 -8.12 2.80
C GLY A 23 17.82 -8.94 1.59
N LYS A 24 16.50 -9.02 1.33
CA LYS A 24 15.94 -9.74 0.19
C LYS A 24 15.78 -8.86 -1.03
N ALA A 25 15.94 -9.48 -2.19
CA ALA A 25 15.66 -8.91 -3.49
C ALA A 25 14.29 -9.37 -3.99
N PHE A 26 13.51 -8.45 -4.54
CA PHE A 26 12.21 -8.70 -5.15
C PHE A 26 12.21 -8.15 -6.56
N ALA A 27 11.74 -8.95 -7.52
CA ALA A 27 11.62 -8.53 -8.91
C ALA A 27 10.41 -7.62 -9.11
N GLY A 28 10.49 -6.73 -10.09
CA GLY A 28 9.39 -5.89 -10.53
C GLY A 28 9.52 -5.49 -12.00
N LEU A 29 8.42 -5.02 -12.57
CA LEU A 29 8.32 -4.53 -13.94
C LEU A 29 7.69 -3.13 -13.95
N ALA A 30 8.43 -2.13 -14.41
CA ALA A 30 7.97 -0.74 -14.50
C ALA A 30 8.04 -0.28 -15.96
N GLY A 31 6.90 -0.27 -16.64
CA GLY A 31 6.85 -0.04 -18.09
C GLY A 31 7.63 -1.14 -18.82
N PRO A 32 8.60 -0.80 -19.69
CA PRO A 32 9.40 -1.81 -20.40
C PRO A 32 10.63 -2.31 -19.62
N ALA A 33 10.89 -1.82 -18.40
CA ALA A 33 12.12 -2.11 -17.67
C ALA A 33 11.88 -3.16 -16.58
N ASN A 34 12.59 -4.29 -16.66
CA ASN A 34 12.69 -5.24 -15.56
C ASN A 34 13.67 -4.70 -14.53
N PHE A 35 13.33 -4.82 -13.26
CA PHE A 35 14.21 -4.44 -12.17
C PHE A 35 14.10 -5.39 -10.98
N SER A 36 15.08 -5.33 -10.10
CA SER A 36 14.98 -5.88 -8.76
C SER A 36 15.18 -4.77 -7.73
N ILE A 37 14.33 -4.75 -6.72
CA ILE A 37 14.52 -3.95 -5.51
C ILE A 37 15.15 -4.84 -4.45
N THR A 38 16.26 -4.41 -3.85
CA THR A 38 16.83 -5.09 -2.68
C THR A 38 16.68 -4.20 -1.45
N PHE A 39 16.02 -4.76 -0.43
CA PHE A 39 15.81 -4.11 0.86
C PHE A 39 17.09 -4.10 1.68
N PRO A 40 17.30 -3.08 2.53
CA PRO A 40 18.46 -3.03 3.39
C PRO A 40 18.49 -4.20 4.37
N ALA A 41 19.68 -4.52 4.87
CA ALA A 41 19.93 -5.67 5.75
C ALA A 41 19.94 -5.25 7.22
N LEU A 42 19.73 -6.23 8.11
CA LEU A 42 20.05 -6.06 9.53
C LEU A 42 21.57 -6.06 9.69
N PRO A 43 22.14 -5.18 10.53
CA PRO A 43 23.55 -5.25 10.85
C PRO A 43 23.89 -6.52 11.63
N GLU A 44 25.15 -6.97 11.55
CA GLU A 44 25.61 -8.17 12.26
C GLU A 44 25.42 -8.07 13.78
N ASP A 45 25.41 -6.84 14.32
CA ASP A 45 25.26 -6.50 15.74
C ASP A 45 23.86 -5.97 16.11
N ALA A 46 22.83 -6.31 15.31
CA ALA A 46 21.46 -5.84 15.47
C ALA A 46 20.83 -6.11 16.85
N GLU A 47 21.36 -7.08 17.61
CA GLU A 47 20.87 -7.43 18.94
C GLU A 47 21.53 -6.62 20.07
N THR A 48 22.57 -5.82 19.79
CA THR A 48 23.40 -5.19 20.83
C THR A 48 23.58 -3.69 20.68
N GLU A 49 23.90 -3.17 19.50
CA GLU A 49 24.28 -1.75 19.31
C GLU A 49 23.77 -1.12 18.01
N GLY A 50 23.51 -1.91 16.96
CA GLY A 50 23.01 -1.40 15.69
C GLY A 50 21.68 -0.68 15.87
N PHE A 51 21.54 0.54 15.37
CA PHE A 51 20.26 1.25 15.26
C PHE A 51 19.82 1.43 13.79
N PHE A 52 20.79 1.49 12.88
CA PHE A 52 20.57 1.74 11.46
C PHE A 52 20.64 0.43 10.67
N LEU A 53 19.86 0.38 9.58
CA LEU A 53 19.94 -0.72 8.62
C LEU A 53 21.17 -0.56 7.72
N GLU A 54 21.75 -1.68 7.33
CA GLU A 54 22.91 -1.72 6.44
C GLU A 54 22.49 -1.70 4.96
N PRO A 55 23.33 -1.13 4.07
CA PRO A 55 23.13 -1.30 2.63
C PRO A 55 23.11 -2.79 2.26
N PRO A 56 22.26 -3.22 1.31
CA PRO A 56 22.19 -4.63 0.92
C PRO A 56 23.42 -5.16 0.18
N TYR A 57 24.34 -4.28 -0.26
CA TYR A 57 25.54 -4.66 -1.00
C TYR A 57 26.79 -4.01 -0.38
N ALA A 58 27.75 -4.84 0.04
CA ALA A 58 29.04 -4.43 0.59
C ALA A 58 30.06 -3.99 -0.50
N THR A 59 29.61 -3.43 -1.62
CA THR A 59 30.56 -2.86 -2.59
C THR A 59 30.98 -1.47 -2.12
N PRO A 60 32.26 -1.07 -2.27
CA PRO A 60 32.75 0.26 -1.86
C PRO A 60 31.93 1.42 -2.42
N ARG A 61 31.29 1.21 -3.58
CA ARG A 61 30.43 2.19 -4.25
C ARG A 61 29.22 2.62 -3.44
N TRP A 62 28.69 1.75 -2.57
CA TRP A 62 27.55 2.06 -1.70
C TRP A 62 27.98 2.72 -0.39
N ALA A 63 29.21 2.46 0.08
CA ALA A 63 29.77 3.13 1.26
C ALA A 63 29.96 4.64 1.03
N GLU A 64 30.31 5.07 -0.19
CA GLU A 64 30.39 6.50 -0.54
C GLU A 64 29.02 7.21 -0.55
N MET A 65 27.92 6.44 -0.54
CA MET A 65 26.56 6.98 -0.44
C MET A 65 26.08 7.15 1.01
N GLU A 66 26.87 6.78 2.03
CA GLU A 66 26.54 6.87 3.46
C GLU A 66 26.24 8.29 3.97
N SER A 67 26.36 9.34 3.14
CA SER A 67 25.93 10.70 3.48
C SER A 67 24.40 10.88 3.52
N LEU A 68 23.62 9.80 3.63
CA LEU A 68 22.17 9.88 3.83
C LEU A 68 21.93 10.31 5.27
N GLU A 69 21.44 11.52 5.49
CA GLU A 69 21.15 12.04 6.84
C GLU A 69 20.24 11.11 7.68
N GLN A 70 19.50 10.19 7.03
CA GLN A 70 18.59 9.21 7.66
C GLN A 70 18.99 7.73 7.42
N GLY A 71 20.11 7.47 6.71
CA GLY A 71 20.52 6.11 6.35
C GLY A 71 19.55 5.38 5.41
N TRP A 72 19.63 4.06 5.39
CA TRP A 72 18.70 3.17 4.66
C TRP A 72 17.39 2.93 5.41
N GLY A 73 17.38 3.27 6.69
CA GLY A 73 16.32 2.95 7.63
C GLY A 73 16.90 2.71 9.02
N TYR A 74 16.02 2.40 9.96
CA TYR A 74 16.38 2.14 11.35
C TYR A 74 15.53 1.00 11.94
N MET A 75 16.09 0.32 12.92
CA MET A 75 15.42 -0.77 13.62
C MET A 75 14.51 -0.25 14.72
N GLY A 76 13.30 -0.80 14.81
CA GLY A 76 12.42 -0.68 15.95
C GLY A 76 12.70 -1.79 16.95
N PHE A 77 12.85 -1.42 18.22
CA PHE A 77 13.06 -2.36 19.32
C PHE A 77 11.83 -2.46 20.20
N GLU A 78 11.40 -3.68 20.51
CA GLU A 78 10.54 -3.90 21.66
C GLU A 78 11.41 -3.96 22.92
N LYS A 79 11.13 -3.08 23.89
CA LYS A 79 11.74 -3.18 25.22
C LYS A 79 11.12 -4.38 25.96
N THR A 80 11.69 -5.56 25.78
CA THR A 80 11.47 -6.66 26.72
C THR A 80 12.50 -6.61 27.85
N GLN A 81 12.17 -7.19 29.02
CA GLN A 81 13.01 -7.10 30.22
C GLN A 81 14.37 -7.82 30.08
N ASP A 82 14.53 -8.73 29.12
CA ASP A 82 15.69 -9.62 29.09
C ASP A 82 16.65 -9.42 27.89
N LEU A 83 16.22 -8.89 26.73
CA LEU A 83 17.08 -8.46 25.59
C LEU A 83 16.23 -7.70 24.54
N PRO A 84 16.75 -6.65 23.84
CA PRO A 84 16.02 -6.01 22.74
C PRO A 84 15.89 -6.99 21.57
N ARG A 85 14.65 -7.26 21.12
CA ARG A 85 14.39 -8.00 19.88
C ARG A 85 14.05 -7.02 18.76
N PRO A 86 14.75 -7.04 17.61
CA PRO A 86 14.33 -6.28 16.44
C PRO A 86 13.04 -6.90 15.94
N LEU A 87 11.93 -6.21 16.19
CA LEU A 87 10.60 -6.72 15.85
C LEU A 87 10.18 -6.23 14.47
N GLU A 88 10.48 -4.97 14.16
CA GLU A 88 10.05 -4.28 12.96
C GLU A 88 11.10 -3.25 12.58
N SER A 89 11.40 -3.08 11.30
CA SER A 89 12.37 -2.08 10.83
C SER A 89 11.70 -1.05 9.94
N VAL A 90 12.06 0.20 10.11
CA VAL A 90 11.60 1.29 9.26
C VAL A 90 12.57 1.42 8.10
N VAL A 91 12.08 1.23 6.87
CA VAL A 91 12.85 1.35 5.64
C VAL A 91 12.52 2.69 4.98
N VAL A 92 13.57 3.44 4.64
CA VAL A 92 13.50 4.76 3.99
C VAL A 92 14.00 4.70 2.56
N ALA A 93 14.97 3.83 2.28
CA ALA A 93 15.56 3.68 0.96
C ALA A 93 15.80 2.21 0.62
N VAL A 94 15.76 1.92 -0.67
CA VAL A 94 16.02 0.60 -1.25
C VAL A 94 16.96 0.71 -2.44
N THR A 95 17.66 -0.37 -2.74
CA THR A 95 18.51 -0.42 -3.94
C THR A 95 17.72 -0.91 -5.14
N LEU A 96 18.15 -0.50 -6.32
CA LEU A 96 17.62 -0.93 -7.61
C LEU A 96 18.74 -1.55 -8.44
N CYS A 97 18.42 -2.64 -9.12
CA CYS A 97 19.16 -3.14 -10.28
C CYS A 97 18.17 -3.23 -11.45
N ILE A 98 18.50 -2.64 -12.59
CA ILE A 98 17.60 -2.48 -13.73
C ILE A 98 18.25 -3.12 -14.96
N ASP A 99 17.57 -4.10 -15.56
CA ASP A 99 17.91 -4.62 -16.89
C ASP A 99 17.03 -3.89 -17.92
N SER A 100 17.65 -2.99 -18.68
CA SER A 100 16.96 -2.21 -19.70
C SER A 100 17.39 -2.59 -21.12
N GLU A 101 16.39 -2.83 -21.96
CA GLU A 101 16.55 -2.91 -23.41
C GLU A 101 16.64 -1.53 -24.09
N ALA A 102 16.59 -0.44 -23.32
CA ALA A 102 16.69 0.90 -23.86
C ALA A 102 18.01 1.09 -24.63
N PRO A 103 17.97 1.73 -25.81
CA PRO A 103 19.17 2.03 -26.58
C PRO A 103 20.19 2.84 -25.78
N THR A 104 21.48 2.51 -25.92
CA THR A 104 22.58 3.14 -25.16
C THR A 104 22.83 4.59 -25.53
N ASP A 105 22.33 5.05 -26.68
CA ASP A 105 22.36 6.44 -27.13
C ASP A 105 21.33 7.34 -26.43
N VAL A 106 20.36 6.76 -25.71
CA VAL A 106 19.48 7.55 -24.84
C VAL A 106 20.28 8.10 -23.66
N PRO A 107 20.31 9.43 -23.45
CA PRO A 107 20.98 10.03 -22.30
C PRO A 107 20.45 9.44 -20.98
N LEU A 108 21.36 9.10 -20.06
CA LEU A 108 21.00 8.44 -18.80
C LEU A 108 19.97 9.25 -18.00
N ALA A 109 20.07 10.59 -17.99
CA ALA A 109 19.10 11.47 -17.34
C ALA A 109 17.69 11.35 -17.95
N SER A 110 17.57 11.24 -19.27
CA SER A 110 16.28 11.06 -19.95
C SER A 110 15.68 9.69 -19.65
N PHE A 111 16.52 8.64 -19.61
CA PHE A 111 16.11 7.32 -19.19
C PHE A 111 15.60 7.32 -17.74
N ALA A 112 16.39 7.86 -16.81
CA ALA A 112 16.05 7.92 -15.38
C ALA A 112 14.74 8.68 -15.13
N ALA A 113 14.50 9.78 -15.83
CA ALA A 113 13.24 10.51 -15.73
C ALA A 113 12.04 9.71 -16.26
N SER A 114 12.22 8.90 -17.30
CA SER A 114 11.16 8.03 -17.82
C SER A 114 10.91 6.83 -16.92
N PHE A 115 11.97 6.16 -16.48
CA PHE A 115 11.90 5.06 -15.52
C PHE A 115 11.24 5.51 -14.23
N GLY A 116 11.64 6.65 -13.66
CA GLY A 116 11.06 7.19 -12.42
C GLY A 116 9.54 7.39 -12.52
N ARG A 117 9.00 7.85 -13.66
CA ARG A 117 7.54 7.95 -13.85
C ARG A 117 6.84 6.59 -13.87
N SER A 118 7.43 5.61 -14.56
CA SER A 118 6.89 4.25 -14.61
C SER A 118 7.01 3.56 -13.24
N PHE A 119 8.10 3.81 -12.53
CA PHE A 119 8.35 3.31 -11.18
C PHE A 119 7.38 3.93 -10.16
N ASP A 120 7.10 5.23 -10.24
CA ASP A 120 6.09 5.89 -9.40
C ASP A 120 4.69 5.29 -9.60
N ALA A 121 4.30 5.01 -10.84
CA ALA A 121 3.00 4.36 -11.14
C ALA A 121 2.95 2.93 -10.60
N TRP A 122 4.00 2.15 -10.84
CA TRP A 122 4.14 0.80 -10.27
C TRP A 122 4.12 0.82 -8.74
N TYR A 123 4.87 1.74 -8.12
CA TYR A 123 4.96 1.86 -6.67
C TYR A 123 3.61 2.28 -6.05
N ALA A 124 2.85 3.15 -6.73
CA ALA A 124 1.49 3.52 -6.31
C ALA A 124 0.58 2.29 -6.18
N THR A 125 0.59 1.38 -7.16
CA THR A 125 -0.16 0.13 -7.09
C THR A 125 0.38 -0.79 -5.99
N THR A 126 1.71 -0.89 -5.84
CA THR A 126 2.33 -1.67 -4.76
C THR A 126 1.85 -1.19 -3.38
N VAL A 127 1.85 0.12 -3.12
CA VAL A 127 1.44 0.64 -1.82
C VAL A 127 -0.05 0.45 -1.56
N GLU A 128 -0.92 0.46 -2.56
CA GLU A 128 -2.34 0.13 -2.37
C GLU A 128 -2.52 -1.27 -1.77
N TRP A 129 -1.85 -2.28 -2.33
CA TRP A 129 -1.86 -3.65 -1.79
C TRP A 129 -1.26 -3.73 -0.39
N LEU A 130 -0.09 -3.13 -0.19
CA LEU A 130 0.60 -3.17 1.10
C LEU A 130 -0.20 -2.49 2.19
N GLU A 131 -0.81 -1.33 1.93
CA GLU A 131 -1.65 -0.63 2.90
C GLU A 131 -2.89 -1.44 3.28
N LEU A 132 -3.50 -2.16 2.34
CA LEU A 132 -4.65 -3.01 2.62
C LEU A 132 -4.29 -4.21 3.51
N TRP A 133 -3.18 -4.88 3.24
CA TRP A 133 -2.76 -6.06 3.99
C TRP A 133 -2.12 -5.75 5.34
N SER A 134 -1.29 -4.71 5.41
CA SER A 134 -0.56 -4.34 6.63
C SER A 134 -1.31 -3.32 7.49
N GLY A 135 -2.31 -2.66 6.90
CA GLY A 135 -2.96 -1.50 7.46
C GLY A 135 -2.17 -0.21 7.30
N GLN A 136 -0.90 -0.21 6.83
CA GLN A 136 0.00 0.97 6.70
C GLN A 136 -0.65 2.11 5.93
N ILE A 137 -0.22 3.36 6.19
CA ILE A 137 -0.62 4.52 5.37
C ILE A 137 0.71 5.04 4.85
N LEU A 138 1.05 4.61 3.63
CA LEU A 138 2.26 4.90 2.89
C LEU A 138 2.02 6.05 1.88
N THR A 139 0.76 6.37 1.60
CA THR A 139 0.30 7.36 0.62
C THR A 139 -0.37 8.54 1.33
N LYS A 140 -0.15 9.77 0.84
CA LYS A 140 -0.74 10.99 1.38
C LYS A 140 -1.66 11.63 0.35
N ARG A 141 -2.95 11.51 0.61
CA ARG A 141 -4.05 11.98 -0.24
C ARG A 141 -3.94 13.42 -0.79
N PHE A 142 -3.13 14.29 -0.19
CA PHE A 142 -2.96 15.69 -0.60
C PHE A 142 -1.50 16.12 -0.80
N SER A 143 -0.55 15.20 -0.84
CA SER A 143 0.86 15.56 -1.00
C SER A 143 1.36 15.25 -2.42
N THR A 144 1.99 16.23 -3.05
CA THR A 144 2.84 15.97 -4.23
C THR A 144 4.10 15.17 -3.86
N ALA A 145 4.35 14.93 -2.56
CA ALA A 145 5.45 14.15 -2.02
C ALA A 145 5.25 12.63 -2.08
N ASP A 146 4.17 12.13 -2.68
CA ASP A 146 3.95 10.67 -2.86
C ASP A 146 4.79 10.06 -3.98
N ARG A 147 5.74 10.83 -4.53
CA ARG A 147 6.65 10.36 -5.56
C ARG A 147 7.91 9.82 -4.92
N THR A 148 8.35 8.69 -5.42
CA THR A 148 9.68 8.19 -5.11
C THR A 148 10.71 9.18 -5.63
N THR A 149 11.87 9.18 -5.02
CA THR A 149 13.03 9.88 -5.59
C THR A 149 14.16 8.88 -5.72
N GLY A 150 15.13 9.16 -6.57
CA GLY A 150 16.23 8.23 -6.66
C GLY A 150 17.33 8.65 -7.59
N LYS A 151 18.36 7.82 -7.63
CA LYS A 151 19.56 8.03 -8.42
C LYS A 151 19.92 6.75 -9.14
N LEU A 152 20.27 6.82 -10.43
CA LEU A 152 20.72 5.69 -11.24
C LEU A 152 22.11 5.96 -11.82
N TRP A 153 22.90 4.89 -11.99
CA TRP A 153 24.20 4.90 -12.62
C TRP A 153 24.48 3.57 -13.35
N PRO A 154 25.40 3.56 -14.35
CA PRO A 154 25.80 2.32 -15.00
C PRO A 154 26.70 1.45 -14.11
N VAL A 155 26.48 0.13 -14.13
CA VAL A 155 27.29 -0.84 -13.37
C VAL A 155 28.77 -0.74 -13.77
N ASP A 156 29.05 -0.70 -15.07
CA ASP A 156 30.42 -0.75 -15.62
C ASP A 156 31.16 0.60 -15.65
N SER A 157 30.53 1.68 -15.18
CA SER A 157 31.16 3.01 -15.20
C SER A 157 31.99 3.23 -13.94
N ALA A 158 33.27 3.61 -14.09
CA ALA A 158 34.11 4.05 -12.98
C ALA A 158 33.66 5.41 -12.40
N GLU A 159 32.96 6.22 -13.20
CA GLU A 159 32.37 7.49 -12.77
C GLU A 159 30.89 7.29 -12.42
N ILE A 160 30.47 7.84 -11.29
CA ILE A 160 29.05 7.95 -10.96
C ILE A 160 28.48 9.12 -11.77
N GLU A 161 28.08 8.86 -13.02
CA GLU A 161 27.19 9.78 -13.73
C GLU A 161 25.85 9.80 -12.99
N LYS A 162 25.69 10.81 -12.13
CA LYS A 162 24.50 10.94 -11.28
C LYS A 162 23.33 11.40 -12.15
N SER A 163 22.47 10.46 -12.52
CA SER A 163 21.10 10.74 -12.94
C SER A 163 20.16 10.56 -11.76
N GLY A 164 19.07 11.33 -11.68
CA GLY A 164 18.09 11.14 -10.62
C GLY A 164 16.70 11.65 -10.98
N TRP A 165 15.71 11.28 -10.17
CA TRP A 165 14.33 11.73 -10.28
C TRP A 165 13.79 12.25 -8.94
N GLY A 166 12.94 13.28 -9.00
CA GLY A 166 12.25 13.86 -7.85
C GLY A 166 13.11 14.74 -6.91
N LEU A 167 12.45 15.38 -5.93
CA LEU A 167 13.07 16.12 -4.81
C LEU A 167 12.65 15.44 -3.50
N PRO A 168 13.57 15.12 -2.58
CA PRO A 168 13.23 14.37 -1.37
C PRO A 168 12.37 15.23 -0.44
N LEU A 169 11.16 14.75 -0.15
CA LEU A 169 10.28 15.29 0.88
C LEU A 169 9.88 14.13 1.78
N HIS A 170 10.66 13.92 2.84
CA HIS A 170 10.38 12.90 3.86
C HIS A 170 9.44 13.47 4.91
N VAL A 171 8.34 12.77 5.18
CA VAL A 171 7.45 13.11 6.28
C VAL A 171 6.99 11.80 6.91
N SER A 172 7.33 11.58 8.19
CA SER A 172 6.99 10.36 8.94
C SER A 172 5.64 10.49 9.65
N PHE A 173 4.82 9.45 9.57
CA PHE A 173 3.66 9.24 10.44
C PHE A 173 3.47 7.73 10.66
N SER A 174 3.80 7.20 11.83
CA SER A 174 3.40 5.84 12.20
C SER A 174 2.20 5.87 13.14
N SER A 175 1.14 5.15 12.76
CA SER A 175 0.09 4.69 13.66
C SER A 175 0.18 3.17 13.72
N ARG A 176 -0.18 2.55 14.86
CA ARG A 176 0.01 1.12 15.19
C ARG A 176 -0.42 0.17 14.08
N LYS A 177 0.53 -0.49 13.40
CA LYS A 177 0.27 -1.34 12.23
C LYS A 177 1.31 -2.44 12.09
N CYS A 178 0.96 -3.51 11.36
CA CYS A 178 1.81 -4.68 11.19
C CYS A 178 2.93 -4.39 10.18
N ALA A 179 4.15 -4.82 10.50
CA ALA A 179 5.23 -4.82 9.54
C ALA A 179 4.91 -5.67 8.28
N VAL A 180 5.27 -5.17 7.10
CA VAL A 180 5.15 -5.89 5.82
C VAL A 180 6.19 -7.01 5.78
N ASN A 181 5.73 -8.26 5.67
CA ASN A 181 6.61 -9.42 5.52
C ASN A 181 6.98 -9.69 4.06
N ALA A 182 7.92 -10.63 3.84
CA ALA A 182 8.43 -10.92 2.50
C ALA A 182 7.35 -11.45 1.56
N LYS A 183 6.37 -12.19 2.08
CA LYS A 183 5.27 -12.74 1.29
C LYS A 183 4.39 -11.62 0.74
N ALA A 184 3.93 -10.71 1.60
CA ALA A 184 3.14 -9.55 1.20
C ALA A 184 3.91 -8.63 0.24
N MET A 185 5.21 -8.45 0.46
CA MET A 185 6.05 -7.68 -0.46
C MET A 185 6.07 -8.29 -1.86
N HIS A 186 6.34 -9.60 -1.94
CA HIS A 186 6.40 -10.34 -3.20
C HIS A 186 5.08 -10.24 -3.97
N SER A 187 3.97 -10.52 -3.31
CA SER A 187 2.64 -10.52 -3.94
C SER A 187 2.20 -9.11 -4.36
N ALA A 188 2.50 -8.07 -3.58
CA ALA A 188 2.22 -6.69 -3.99
C ALA A 188 3.03 -6.29 -5.24
N PHE A 189 4.30 -6.72 -5.31
CA PHE A 189 5.16 -6.42 -6.45
C PHE A 189 4.71 -7.15 -7.71
N GLU A 190 4.23 -8.39 -7.56
CA GLU A 190 3.65 -9.17 -8.65
C GLU A 190 2.41 -8.49 -9.22
N HIS A 191 1.43 -8.15 -8.36
CA HIS A 191 0.23 -7.43 -8.79
C HIS A 191 0.57 -6.10 -9.47
N ALA A 192 1.45 -5.29 -8.87
CA ALA A 192 1.86 -4.02 -9.46
C ALA A 192 2.57 -4.18 -10.82
N SER A 193 3.39 -5.22 -10.96
CA SER A 193 4.06 -5.55 -12.23
C SER A 193 3.07 -5.97 -13.33
N ASN A 194 1.92 -6.52 -12.94
CA ASN A 194 0.82 -6.86 -13.84
C ASN A 194 -0.20 -5.73 -14.01
N MET A 195 0.02 -4.55 -13.41
CA MET A 195 -0.92 -3.43 -13.38
C MET A 195 -2.28 -3.79 -12.75
N GLU A 196 -2.28 -4.74 -11.82
CA GLU A 196 -3.47 -5.21 -11.11
C GLU A 196 -3.68 -4.38 -9.85
N HIS A 197 -4.68 -3.50 -9.89
CA HIS A 197 -5.12 -2.76 -8.71
C HIS A 197 -6.03 -3.62 -7.83
N PRO A 198 -6.11 -3.34 -6.51
CA PRO A 198 -7.15 -3.89 -5.66
C PRO A 198 -8.56 -3.61 -6.22
N PRO A 199 -9.57 -4.41 -5.84
CA PRO A 199 -10.96 -4.14 -6.23
C PRO A 199 -11.41 -2.73 -5.82
N ALA A 200 -12.32 -2.14 -6.59
CA ALA A 200 -12.72 -0.73 -6.46
C ALA A 200 -13.27 -0.39 -5.06
N GLU A 201 -14.03 -1.30 -4.47
CA GLU A 201 -14.54 -1.22 -3.10
C GLU A 201 -13.41 -1.12 -2.06
N TRP A 202 -12.29 -1.80 -2.27
CA TRP A 202 -11.12 -1.71 -1.40
C TRP A 202 -10.33 -0.42 -1.61
N LEU A 203 -10.29 0.10 -2.84
CA LEU A 203 -9.75 1.43 -3.11
C LEU A 203 -10.58 2.53 -2.44
N LEU A 204 -11.91 2.41 -2.44
CA LEU A 204 -12.82 3.29 -1.69
C LEU A 204 -12.57 3.19 -0.18
N TYR A 205 -12.35 1.98 0.34
CA TYR A 205 -12.00 1.77 1.74
C TYR A 205 -10.63 2.36 2.10
N LEU A 206 -9.62 2.23 1.25
CA LEU A 206 -8.33 2.92 1.41
C LEU A 206 -8.50 4.43 1.43
N SER A 207 -9.32 4.97 0.53
CA SER A 207 -9.65 6.39 0.50
C SER A 207 -10.24 6.84 1.84
N ALA A 208 -11.15 6.04 2.40
CA ALA A 208 -11.75 6.28 3.70
C ALA A 208 -10.70 6.28 4.81
N ILE A 209 -9.74 5.37 4.81
CA ILE A 209 -8.63 5.29 5.78
C ILE A 209 -7.71 6.51 5.67
N ARG A 210 -7.35 6.90 4.44
CA ARG A 210 -6.43 8.00 4.13
C ARG A 210 -7.05 9.38 4.38
N SER A 211 -8.38 9.48 4.50
CA SER A 211 -9.06 10.76 4.71
C SER A 211 -8.81 11.34 6.11
N HIS A 212 -8.46 12.62 6.15
CA HIS A 212 -8.42 13.43 7.37
C HIS A 212 -9.76 14.12 7.68
N ASP A 213 -10.67 14.21 6.70
CA ASP A 213 -12.03 14.72 6.92
C ASP A 213 -12.93 13.57 7.39
N PRO A 214 -13.46 13.63 8.63
CA PRO A 214 -14.35 12.61 9.18
C PRO A 214 -15.61 12.36 8.34
N ARG A 215 -16.16 13.40 7.70
CA ARG A 215 -17.36 13.27 6.87
C ARG A 215 -17.05 12.45 5.63
N GLN A 216 -15.98 12.82 4.93
CA GLN A 216 -15.52 12.10 3.76
C GLN A 216 -15.15 10.66 4.10
N ALA A 217 -14.45 10.43 5.22
CA ALA A 217 -14.07 9.10 5.65
C ALA A 217 -15.28 8.17 5.85
N ILE A 218 -16.35 8.66 6.47
CA ILE A 218 -17.57 7.86 6.68
C ILE A 218 -18.33 7.61 5.38
N ILE A 219 -18.43 8.62 4.50
CA ILE A 219 -19.09 8.45 3.20
C ILE A 219 -18.37 7.38 2.40
N GLU A 220 -17.05 7.46 2.30
CA GLU A 220 -16.24 6.50 1.53
C GLU A 220 -16.25 5.09 2.16
N ALA A 221 -16.25 4.99 3.49
CA ALA A 221 -16.38 3.70 4.17
C ALA A 221 -17.72 3.02 3.87
N GLU A 222 -18.83 3.77 3.89
CA GLU A 222 -20.13 3.20 3.52
C GLU A 222 -20.19 2.87 2.03
N THR A 223 -19.74 3.76 1.15
CA THR A 223 -19.73 3.51 -0.29
C THR A 223 -18.91 2.27 -0.63
N ALA A 224 -17.76 2.06 0.02
CA ALA A 224 -16.98 0.83 -0.11
C ALA A 224 -17.82 -0.42 0.21
N ALA A 225 -18.49 -0.42 1.36
CA ALA A 225 -19.33 -1.54 1.78
C ALA A 225 -20.52 -1.76 0.82
N GLU A 226 -21.17 -0.70 0.35
CA GLU A 226 -22.28 -0.78 -0.61
C GLU A 226 -21.83 -1.39 -1.94
N VAL A 227 -20.69 -0.95 -2.48
CA VAL A 227 -20.13 -1.51 -3.73
C VAL A 227 -19.76 -2.98 -3.54
N GLY A 228 -19.07 -3.34 -2.46
CA GLY A 228 -18.72 -4.73 -2.19
C GLY A 228 -19.94 -5.64 -2.03
N MET A 229 -20.99 -5.17 -1.35
CA MET A 229 -22.25 -5.92 -1.22
C MET A 229 -23.03 -6.01 -2.54
N ALA A 230 -23.00 -4.95 -3.36
CA ALA A 230 -23.65 -4.96 -4.68
C ALA A 230 -22.97 -5.96 -5.62
N HIS A 231 -21.64 -5.95 -5.71
CA HIS A 231 -20.87 -6.95 -6.47
C HIS A 231 -21.16 -8.37 -5.98
N ALA A 232 -21.21 -8.57 -4.66
CA ALA A 232 -21.54 -9.85 -4.08
C ALA A 232 -22.93 -10.36 -4.50
N ILE A 233 -23.93 -9.48 -4.61
CA ILE A 233 -25.26 -9.82 -5.14
C ILE A 233 -25.17 -10.16 -6.62
N ASP A 234 -24.38 -9.41 -7.40
CA ASP A 234 -24.19 -9.67 -8.82
C ASP A 234 -23.65 -11.09 -9.08
N ASP A 235 -22.62 -11.49 -8.32
CA ASP A 235 -21.99 -12.81 -8.39
C ASP A 235 -22.92 -13.96 -8.01
N ARG A 236 -23.92 -13.69 -7.16
CA ARG A 236 -24.92 -14.69 -6.72
C ARG A 236 -26.02 -14.92 -7.74
N PHE A 237 -26.25 -13.97 -8.64
CA PHE A 237 -27.29 -14.06 -9.67
C PHE A 237 -26.76 -13.92 -11.10
N PRO A 238 -25.79 -14.75 -11.53
CA PRO A 238 -25.19 -14.62 -12.86
C PRO A 238 -26.18 -14.88 -14.00
N ALA A 239 -27.27 -15.62 -13.70
CA ALA A 239 -28.32 -15.94 -14.67
C ALA A 239 -29.33 -14.80 -14.92
N LEU A 240 -29.37 -13.77 -14.07
CA LEU A 240 -30.22 -12.61 -14.30
C LEU A 240 -29.60 -11.69 -15.36
N SER A 241 -30.43 -10.89 -16.03
CA SER A 241 -29.92 -9.79 -16.85
C SER A 241 -29.34 -8.69 -15.96
N GLU A 242 -28.38 -7.93 -16.49
CA GLU A 242 -27.80 -6.78 -15.80
C GLU A 242 -28.86 -5.79 -15.28
N ASP A 243 -29.83 -5.41 -16.12
CA ASP A 243 -30.97 -4.55 -15.74
C ASP A 243 -31.82 -5.14 -14.59
N ALA A 244 -31.94 -6.46 -14.50
CA ALA A 244 -32.70 -7.09 -13.43
C ALA A 244 -31.92 -7.04 -12.11
N ARG A 245 -30.60 -7.25 -12.16
CA ARG A 245 -29.72 -7.14 -10.99
C ARG A 245 -29.62 -5.71 -10.48
N GLU A 246 -29.46 -4.74 -11.38
CA GLU A 246 -29.47 -3.32 -11.03
C GLU A 246 -30.76 -2.93 -10.31
N LYS A 247 -31.93 -3.36 -10.81
CA LYS A 247 -33.22 -3.12 -10.15
C LYS A 247 -33.34 -3.77 -8.77
N ILE A 248 -32.72 -4.92 -8.55
CA ILE A 248 -32.66 -5.58 -7.24
C ILE A 248 -31.81 -4.74 -6.28
N ILE A 249 -30.61 -4.34 -6.70
CA ILE A 249 -29.68 -3.52 -5.92
C ILE A 249 -30.32 -2.17 -5.57
N MET A 250 -30.92 -1.48 -6.54
CA MET A 250 -31.60 -0.20 -6.30
C MET A 250 -32.74 -0.30 -5.29
N LYS A 251 -33.47 -1.42 -5.27
CA LYS A 251 -34.57 -1.64 -4.31
C LYS A 251 -34.10 -1.94 -2.89
N ALA A 252 -32.84 -2.31 -2.71
CA ALA A 252 -32.26 -2.61 -1.41
C ALA A 252 -32.03 -1.34 -0.56
N ASN A 253 -32.25 -0.12 -1.09
CA ASN A 253 -32.26 1.14 -0.33
C ASN A 253 -31.00 1.38 0.54
N GLY A 254 -29.82 1.10 -0.02
CA GLY A 254 -28.52 1.36 0.59
C GLY A 254 -27.98 0.24 1.48
N ALA A 255 -26.91 0.52 2.23
CA ALA A 255 -26.13 -0.48 2.97
C ALA A 255 -26.95 -1.43 3.86
N VAL A 256 -27.97 -0.93 4.56
CA VAL A 256 -28.78 -1.75 5.47
C VAL A 256 -29.60 -2.78 4.71
N GLY A 257 -30.32 -2.38 3.67
CA GLY A 257 -31.14 -3.35 2.92
C GLY A 257 -30.33 -4.23 1.98
N LEU A 258 -29.14 -3.79 1.55
CA LEU A 258 -28.17 -4.68 0.88
C LEU A 258 -27.71 -5.81 1.81
N ALA A 259 -27.38 -5.49 3.06
CA ALA A 259 -27.01 -6.48 4.07
C ALA A 259 -28.18 -7.44 4.41
N GLU A 260 -29.41 -6.92 4.50
CA GLU A 260 -30.62 -7.76 4.67
C GLU A 260 -30.83 -8.71 3.50
N LEU A 261 -30.71 -8.20 2.27
CA LEU A 261 -30.87 -8.99 1.06
C LEU A 261 -29.82 -10.10 0.96
N LEU A 262 -28.54 -9.79 1.20
CA LEU A 262 -27.47 -10.79 1.25
C LEU A 262 -27.70 -11.84 2.33
N GLY A 263 -28.13 -11.44 3.53
CA GLY A 263 -28.50 -12.39 4.59
C GLY A 263 -29.62 -13.35 4.16
N ALA A 264 -30.61 -12.84 3.42
CA ALA A 264 -31.68 -13.66 2.87
C ALA A 264 -31.20 -14.60 1.76
N ILE A 265 -30.29 -14.16 0.89
CA ILE A 265 -29.72 -14.96 -0.21
C ILE A 265 -28.84 -16.08 0.34
N ASP A 266 -27.94 -15.74 1.27
CA ASP A 266 -26.95 -16.68 1.81
C ASP A 266 -27.59 -17.69 2.78
N GLY A 267 -28.86 -17.50 3.15
CA GLY A 267 -29.59 -18.37 4.08
C GLY A 267 -28.97 -18.40 5.48
N SER A 268 -28.12 -17.44 5.82
CA SER A 268 -27.38 -17.43 7.07
C SER A 268 -28.25 -16.90 8.20
N ALA A 269 -28.45 -17.71 9.24
CA ALA A 269 -29.13 -17.29 10.46
C ALA A 269 -28.36 -16.19 11.23
N VAL A 270 -27.06 -16.04 10.96
CA VAL A 270 -26.20 -15.02 11.56
C VAL A 270 -25.50 -14.25 10.43
N PRO A 271 -25.86 -12.99 10.19
CA PRO A 271 -25.16 -12.17 9.20
C PRO A 271 -23.71 -11.90 9.65
N ALA A 272 -22.81 -11.73 8.68
CA ALA A 272 -21.39 -11.46 8.95
C ALA A 272 -21.20 -10.25 9.88
N VAL A 273 -22.08 -9.25 9.74
CA VAL A 273 -22.22 -8.12 10.66
C VAL A 273 -23.68 -7.97 11.03
N SER A 274 -23.99 -7.74 12.31
CA SER A 274 -25.37 -7.54 12.72
C SER A 274 -25.98 -6.29 12.07
N LEU A 275 -27.24 -6.37 11.62
CA LEU A 275 -27.94 -5.25 11.00
C LEU A 275 -28.00 -4.02 11.92
N GLY A 276 -28.07 -4.23 13.23
CA GLY A 276 -27.98 -3.14 14.22
C GLY A 276 -26.66 -2.38 14.14
N ARG A 277 -25.53 -3.06 13.92
CA ARG A 277 -24.24 -2.41 13.69
C ARG A 277 -24.20 -1.70 12.35
N VAL A 278 -24.64 -2.33 11.26
CA VAL A 278 -24.70 -1.68 9.92
C VAL A 278 -25.52 -0.39 10.00
N LYS A 279 -26.69 -0.43 10.63
CA LYS A 279 -27.56 0.73 10.80
C LYS A 279 -26.97 1.78 11.74
N GLY A 280 -26.48 1.38 12.91
CA GLY A 280 -26.09 2.30 13.98
C GLY A 280 -24.68 2.88 13.85
N GLN A 281 -23.76 2.15 13.21
CA GLN A 281 -22.33 2.50 13.15
C GLN A 281 -21.85 2.87 11.75
N LEU A 282 -22.63 2.59 10.70
CA LEU A 282 -22.27 2.92 9.31
C LEU A 282 -23.32 3.84 8.66
N ALA A 283 -24.52 3.32 8.39
CA ALA A 283 -25.54 4.05 7.63
C ALA A 283 -26.12 5.26 8.36
N GLY A 284 -26.37 5.14 9.67
CA GLY A 284 -26.87 6.23 10.50
C GLY A 284 -25.93 7.44 10.51
N PRO A 285 -24.66 7.28 10.94
CA PRO A 285 -23.66 8.34 10.92
C PRO A 285 -23.47 8.96 9.54
N ARG A 286 -23.42 8.16 8.46
CA ARG A 286 -23.32 8.69 7.11
C ARG A 286 -24.52 9.52 6.70
N ASN A 287 -25.74 9.05 6.96
CA ASN A 287 -26.94 9.80 6.62
C ASN A 287 -27.01 11.15 7.35
N LEU A 288 -26.55 11.20 8.61
CA LEU A 288 -26.40 12.47 9.33
C LEU A 288 -25.33 13.37 8.70
N ALA A 289 -24.19 12.81 8.29
CA ALA A 289 -23.11 13.55 7.65
C ALA A 289 -23.51 14.10 6.27
N VAL A 290 -24.30 13.36 5.49
CA VAL A 290 -24.77 13.74 4.15
C VAL A 290 -25.94 14.72 4.23
N HIS A 291 -26.99 14.42 5.00
CA HIS A 291 -28.23 15.19 4.98
C HIS A 291 -28.22 16.38 5.94
N SER A 292 -27.59 16.24 7.11
CA SER A 292 -27.56 17.29 8.14
C SER A 292 -26.23 18.04 8.18
N GLY A 293 -25.25 17.62 7.39
CA GLY A 293 -23.91 18.19 7.42
C GLY A 293 -23.16 17.94 8.72
N ALA A 294 -23.62 17.00 9.55
CA ALA A 294 -23.01 16.70 10.84
C ALA A 294 -21.55 16.26 10.64
N ALA A 295 -20.66 16.67 11.53
CA ALA A 295 -19.28 16.21 11.55
C ALA A 295 -19.18 15.00 12.50
N PRO A 296 -18.94 13.78 11.98
CA PRO A 296 -18.76 12.62 12.84
C PRO A 296 -17.49 12.76 13.69
N SER A 297 -17.54 12.18 14.89
CA SER A 297 -16.38 12.01 15.75
C SER A 297 -15.40 10.97 15.17
N GLN A 298 -14.14 11.02 15.61
CA GLN A 298 -13.13 10.02 15.24
C GLN A 298 -13.51 8.60 15.68
N ALA A 299 -14.26 8.47 16.80
CA ALA A 299 -14.78 7.20 17.27
C ALA A 299 -15.84 6.63 16.31
N GLU A 300 -16.77 7.47 15.83
CA GLU A 300 -17.77 7.08 14.83
C GLU A 300 -17.11 6.69 13.51
N VAL A 301 -16.10 7.45 13.04
CA VAL A 301 -15.33 7.09 11.84
C VAL A 301 -14.64 5.75 11.99
N SER A 302 -14.02 5.49 13.15
CA SER A 302 -13.33 4.23 13.42
C SER A 302 -14.29 3.05 13.42
N GLN A 303 -15.47 3.19 14.04
CA GLN A 303 -16.52 2.17 14.05
C GLN A 303 -17.08 1.93 12.64
N ALA A 304 -17.30 2.99 11.86
CA ALA A 304 -17.75 2.87 10.48
C ALA A 304 -16.75 2.12 9.60
N ARG A 305 -15.45 2.45 9.71
CA ARG A 305 -14.37 1.74 9.00
C ARG A 305 -14.31 0.26 9.39
N GLU A 306 -14.44 -0.06 10.68
CA GLU A 306 -14.45 -1.45 11.16
C GLU A 306 -15.64 -2.25 10.59
N VAL A 307 -16.84 -1.66 10.60
CA VAL A 307 -18.04 -2.29 10.03
C VAL A 307 -17.90 -2.46 8.51
N ALA A 308 -17.44 -1.43 7.81
CA ALA A 308 -17.21 -1.49 6.37
C ALA A 308 -16.20 -2.59 6.01
N LYS A 309 -15.06 -2.64 6.71
CA LYS A 309 -14.07 -3.70 6.50
C LYS A 309 -14.65 -5.10 6.75
N SER A 310 -15.42 -5.27 7.82
CA SER A 310 -16.03 -6.56 8.15
C SER A 310 -17.02 -7.02 7.05
N LEU A 311 -17.76 -6.08 6.45
CA LEU A 311 -18.63 -6.37 5.30
C LEU A 311 -17.82 -6.71 4.06
N LEU A 312 -16.74 -5.98 3.77
CA LEU A 312 -15.85 -6.29 2.64
C LEU A 312 -15.18 -7.64 2.80
N ASP A 313 -14.62 -7.95 3.96
CA ASP A 313 -13.99 -9.25 4.24
C ASP A 313 -14.99 -10.42 4.04
N ALA A 314 -16.29 -10.19 4.27
CA ALA A 314 -17.32 -11.20 4.10
C ALA A 314 -17.83 -11.34 2.65
N TYR A 315 -17.94 -10.22 1.92
CA TYR A 315 -18.68 -10.17 0.66
C TYR A 315 -17.81 -9.90 -0.57
N SER A 316 -16.65 -9.28 -0.38
CA SER A 316 -15.62 -9.06 -1.41
C SER A 316 -14.23 -9.24 -0.77
N PRO A 317 -13.85 -10.47 -0.38
CA PRO A 317 -12.59 -10.68 0.32
C PRO A 317 -11.39 -10.34 -0.57
N LEU A 318 -10.38 -9.67 0.00
CA LEU A 318 -9.11 -9.49 -0.69
C LEU A 318 -8.44 -10.85 -0.92
N PRO A 319 -7.74 -11.02 -2.06
CA PRO A 319 -6.79 -12.11 -2.16
C PRO A 319 -5.75 -11.96 -1.04
N GLY A 320 -5.38 -13.09 -0.44
CA GLY A 320 -4.28 -13.11 0.51
C GLY A 320 -2.97 -12.76 -0.20
N PRO A 321 -1.99 -12.19 0.53
CA PRO A 321 -0.63 -12.17 0.05
C PRO A 321 -0.10 -13.61 -0.12
#